data_AF-A0A1M6QTM6-F1
#
_entry.id   AF-A0A1M6QTM6-F1
#
_cell.length_a   1.000
_cell.length_b   1.000
_cell.length_c   1.000
_cell.angle_alpha   90.00
_cell.angle_beta   90.00
_cell.angle_gamma   90.00
#
_symmetry.space_group_name_H-M   'P 1'
#
loop_
_entity.id
_entity.type
_entity.pdbx_description
1 polymer ?
#
loop_
_entity_poly.entity_id
_entity_poly.type
_entity_poly.pdbx_seq_one_letter_code
_entity_poly.pdbx_strand_id
1 'polypeptide(L)'
;MENVQNKSMCLGKLERCYKTIQQFKIRVDSYLYEPKTVALFETKTYLKNKILKLSDANEKLLNYMRSSKELVPEQYKLVNHHIRETFELEFDFLEYTMRFRQPV
;
A
#
# COMPACT_ATOMS: atom_id res chain seq x y z
N MET A 1 11.56 10.72 -28.46
CA MET A 1 10.13 10.81 -28.80
C MET A 1 9.38 9.96 -27.80
N GLU A 2 8.41 10.60 -27.13
CA GLU A 2 7.31 10.05 -26.33
C GLU A 2 7.61 9.03 -25.22
N ASN A 3 7.94 9.55 -24.04
CA ASN A 3 7.71 8.86 -22.77
C ASN A 3 6.19 8.83 -22.53
N VAL A 4 5.45 8.00 -23.29
CA VAL A 4 3.98 7.93 -23.21
C VAL A 4 3.62 7.49 -21.80
N GLN A 5 3.21 8.44 -20.97
CA GLN A 5 2.62 8.21 -19.66
C GLN A 5 1.31 7.46 -19.88
N ASN A 6 1.42 6.12 -19.95
CA ASN A 6 0.28 5.29 -20.30
C ASN A 6 -0.66 5.16 -19.10
N LYS A 7 -1.76 5.90 -19.17
CA LYS A 7 -2.84 5.89 -18.19
C LYS A 7 -3.31 4.48 -17.81
N SER A 8 -3.44 3.59 -18.80
CA SER A 8 -3.87 2.19 -18.58
C SER A 8 -2.85 1.43 -17.72
N MET A 9 -1.56 1.64 -17.96
CA MET A 9 -0.50 1.05 -17.13
C MET A 9 -0.57 1.57 -15.68
N CYS A 10 -0.79 2.88 -15.48
CA CYS A 10 -0.94 3.46 -14.15
C CYS A 10 -2.17 2.92 -13.42
N LEU A 11 -3.31 2.78 -14.10
CA LEU A 11 -4.51 2.15 -13.55
C LEU A 11 -4.23 0.71 -13.11
N GLY A 12 -3.60 -0.10 -13.97
CA GLY A 12 -3.24 -1.47 -13.63
C GLY A 12 -2.26 -1.57 -12.44
N LYS A 13 -1.35 -0.60 -12.28
CA LYS A 13 -0.46 -0.52 -11.11
C LYS A 13 -1.24 -0.18 -9.83
N LEU A 14 -2.13 0.82 -9.87
CA LEU A 14 -2.98 1.20 -8.73
C LEU A 14 -3.95 0.08 -8.32
N GLU A 15 -4.46 -0.70 -9.28
CA GLU A 15 -5.31 -1.87 -8.97
C GLU A 15 -4.52 -2.99 -8.29
N ARG A 16 -3.25 -3.16 -8.62
CA ARG A 16 -2.35 -4.07 -7.89
C ARG A 16 -2.08 -3.54 -6.47
N CYS A 17 -1.75 -2.25 -6.33
CA CYS A 17 -1.59 -1.62 -5.02
C CYS A 17 -2.84 -1.81 -4.14
N TYR A 18 -4.03 -1.57 -4.70
CA TYR A 18 -5.30 -1.83 -4.01
C TYR A 18 -5.37 -3.25 -3.45
N LYS A 19 -5.14 -4.26 -4.29
CA LYS A 19 -5.21 -5.68 -3.89
C LYS A 19 -4.19 -5.98 -2.77
N THR A 20 -2.97 -5.50 -2.91
CA THR A 20 -1.91 -5.67 -1.91
C THR A 20 -2.29 -5.01 -0.58
N ILE A 21 -2.78 -3.77 -0.60
CA ILE A 21 -3.21 -3.05 0.61
C ILE A 21 -4.37 -3.78 1.30
N GLN A 22 -5.36 -4.27 0.55
CA GLN A 22 -6.47 -5.05 1.12
C GLN A 22 -5.99 -6.35 1.75
N GLN A 23 -5.04 -7.05 1.12
CA GLN A 23 -4.43 -8.25 1.71
C GLN A 23 -3.73 -7.93 3.04
N PHE A 24 -2.97 -6.83 3.12
CA PHE A 24 -2.33 -6.43 4.38
C PHE A 24 -3.34 -5.99 5.43
N LYS A 25 -4.43 -5.32 5.04
CA LYS A 25 -5.54 -4.96 5.94
C LYS A 25 -6.15 -6.20 6.59
N ILE A 26 -6.41 -7.26 5.83
CA ILE A 26 -6.92 -8.53 6.37
C ILE A 26 -5.88 -9.18 7.29
N ARG A 27 -4.61 -9.23 6.85
CA ARG A 27 -3.56 -9.90 7.60
C ARG A 27 -3.22 -9.20 8.91
N VAL A 28 -3.12 -7.87 8.93
CA VAL A 28 -2.76 -7.11 10.14
C VAL A 28 -3.79 -7.31 11.26
N ASP A 29 -5.06 -7.52 10.91
CA ASP A 29 -6.15 -7.77 11.86
C ASP A 29 -6.30 -9.27 12.22
N SER A 30 -5.50 -10.16 11.62
CA SER A 30 -5.51 -11.59 11.95
C SER A 30 -4.94 -11.86 13.35
N TYR A 31 -5.54 -12.81 14.06
CA TYR A 31 -5.01 -13.35 15.32
C TYR A 31 -3.61 -13.97 15.19
N LEU A 32 -3.19 -14.36 13.98
CA LEU A 32 -1.84 -14.86 13.72
C LEU A 32 -0.75 -13.84 14.06
N TYR A 33 -1.07 -12.56 14.04
CA TYR A 33 -0.15 -11.46 14.32
C TYR A 33 -0.65 -10.59 15.46
N GLU A 34 -1.17 -11.23 16.51
CA GLU A 34 -1.60 -10.54 17.72
C GLU A 34 -0.39 -10.18 18.59
N PRO A 35 -0.13 -8.89 18.84
CA PRO A 35 1.08 -8.43 19.50
C PRO A 35 1.13 -8.88 20.97
N LYS A 36 2.25 -9.50 21.36
CA LYS A 36 2.48 -9.95 22.75
C LYS A 36 3.37 -9.00 23.55
N THR A 37 3.89 -7.96 22.92
CA THR A 37 4.76 -6.96 23.53
C THR A 37 4.31 -5.56 23.12
N VAL A 38 4.64 -4.57 23.95
CA VAL A 38 4.33 -3.15 23.67
C VAL A 38 4.92 -2.72 22.32
N ALA A 39 6.18 -3.10 22.03
CA ALA A 39 6.83 -2.78 20.77
C ALA A 39 6.09 -3.38 19.54
N LEU A 40 5.56 -4.60 19.65
CA LEU A 40 4.76 -5.20 18.59
C LEU A 40 3.40 -4.51 18.44
N PHE A 41 2.79 -4.08 19.54
CA PHE A 41 1.53 -3.34 19.52
C PHE A 41 1.67 -1.98 18.83
N GLU A 42 2.74 -1.24 19.15
CA GLU A 42 3.07 0.03 18.50
C GLU A 42 3.32 -0.17 17.00
N THR A 43 4.07 -1.22 16.63
CA THR A 43 4.33 -1.56 15.22
C THR A 43 3.03 -1.91 14.49
N LYS A 44 2.15 -2.73 15.09
CA LYS A 44 0.83 -3.05 14.52
C LYS A 44 -0.02 -1.80 14.31
N THR A 45 -0.02 -0.89 15.29
CA THR A 45 -0.75 0.38 15.21
C THR A 45 -0.22 1.27 14.10
N TYR A 46 1.10 1.40 13.98
CA TYR A 46 1.75 2.10 12.87
C TYR A 46 1.35 1.51 11.51
N LEU A 47 1.42 0.18 11.36
CA LEU A 47 1.03 -0.51 10.12
C LEU A 47 -0.43 -0.28 9.77
N LYS A 48 -1.36 -0.38 10.73
CA LYS A 48 -2.79 -0.11 10.51
C LYS A 48 -3.03 1.32 10.02
N ASN A 49 -2.36 2.29 10.63
CA ASN A 49 -2.46 3.69 10.20
C ASN A 49 -1.90 3.92 8.79
N LYS A 50 -0.78 3.27 8.46
CA LYS A 50 -0.17 3.34 7.11
C LYS A 50 -1.07 2.68 6.06
N ILE A 51 -1.63 1.50 6.36
CA ILE A 51 -2.60 0.80 5.51
C ILE A 51 -3.82 1.67 5.23
N LEU A 52 -4.39 2.30 6.25
CA LEU A 52 -5.56 3.18 6.09
C LEU A 52 -5.25 4.37 5.17
N LYS A 53 -4.15 5.08 5.44
CA LYS A 53 -3.70 6.22 4.60
C LYS A 53 -3.48 5.82 3.15
N LEU A 54 -2.81 4.69 2.92
CA LEU A 54 -2.54 4.19 1.58
C LEU A 54 -3.81 3.71 0.89
N SER A 55 -4.74 3.07 1.59
CA SER A 55 -6.04 2.66 1.04
C SER A 55 -6.81 3.88 0.53
N ASP A 56 -6.92 4.93 1.35
CA ASP A 56 -7.64 6.16 0.99
C ASP A 56 -6.98 6.88 -0.19
N ALA A 57 -5.64 6.96 -0.18
CA ALA A 57 -4.89 7.55 -1.29
C ALA A 57 -5.07 6.76 -2.59
N ASN A 58 -5.02 5.42 -2.53
CA ASN A 58 -5.19 4.57 -3.69
C ASN A 58 -6.59 4.72 -4.28
N GLU A 59 -7.63 4.75 -3.45
CA GLU A 59 -9.01 4.95 -3.90
C GLU A 59 -9.18 6.32 -4.58
N LYS A 60 -8.67 7.39 -3.97
CA LYS A 60 -8.69 8.74 -4.57
C LYS A 60 -7.97 8.77 -5.92
N LEU A 61 -6.79 8.16 -6.01
CA LEU A 61 -6.03 8.08 -7.26
C LEU A 61 -6.76 7.24 -8.32
N LEU A 62 -7.35 6.10 -7.96
CA LEU A 62 -8.13 5.29 -8.88
C LEU A 62 -9.36 6.04 -9.41
N ASN A 63 -10.11 6.69 -8.53
CA ASN A 63 -11.30 7.46 -8.91
C ASN A 63 -10.93 8.62 -9.82
N TYR A 64 -9.89 9.38 -9.45
CA TYR A 64 -9.36 10.45 -10.28
C TYR A 64 -8.95 9.93 -11.66
N MET A 65 -8.12 8.89 -11.71
CA MET A 65 -7.61 8.30 -12.95
C MET A 65 -8.73 7.74 -13.82
N ARG A 66 -9.79 7.17 -13.24
CA ARG A 66 -10.95 6.70 -14.01
C ARG A 66 -11.74 7.85 -14.62
N SER A 67 -11.89 8.96 -13.88
CA SER A 67 -12.63 10.14 -14.34
C SER A 67 -11.88 11.06 -15.31
N SER A 68 -10.54 11.10 -15.26
CA SER A 68 -9.76 12.01 -16.10
C SER A 68 -9.70 11.50 -17.54
N LYS A 69 -9.68 12.38 -18.55
CA LYS A 69 -9.43 11.95 -19.95
C LYS A 69 -7.96 11.66 -20.20
N GLU A 70 -7.09 12.47 -19.61
CA GLU A 70 -5.64 12.41 -19.80
C GLU A 70 -4.90 12.25 -18.47
N LEU A 71 -3.67 11.77 -18.56
CA LEU A 71 -2.73 11.67 -17.45
C LEU A 71 -1.71 12.79 -17.61
N VAL A 72 -1.71 13.74 -16.68
CA VAL A 72 -0.70 14.80 -16.68
C VAL A 72 0.48 14.44 -15.76
N PRO A 73 1.67 15.05 -15.93
CA PRO A 73 2.91 14.58 -15.31
C PRO A 73 2.90 14.53 -13.78
N GLU A 74 2.20 15.45 -13.11
CA GLU A 74 2.09 15.52 -11.66
C GLU A 74 1.38 14.28 -11.10
N GLN A 75 0.36 13.80 -11.79
CA GLN A 75 -0.45 12.64 -11.45
C GLN A 75 0.37 11.38 -11.67
N TYR A 76 1.18 11.33 -12.72
CA TYR A 76 2.14 10.24 -12.92
C TYR A 76 3.14 10.16 -11.75
N LYS A 77 3.65 11.31 -11.27
CA LYS A 77 4.51 11.36 -10.08
C LYS A 77 3.78 10.87 -8.83
N LEU A 78 2.53 11.29 -8.60
CA LEU A 78 1.73 10.84 -7.47
C LEU A 78 1.49 9.32 -7.50
N VAL A 79 1.18 8.76 -8.67
CA VAL A 79 1.01 7.31 -8.83
C VAL A 79 2.30 6.56 -8.51
N ASN A 80 3.45 7.01 -9.03
CA ASN A 80 4.73 6.36 -8.74
C ASN A 80 5.15 6.48 -7.27
N HIS A 81 4.88 7.63 -6.66
CA HIS A 81 5.10 7.81 -5.23
C HIS A 81 4.24 6.83 -4.42
N HIS A 82 2.95 6.73 -4.74
CA HIS A 82 2.04 5.81 -4.07
C HIS A 82 2.44 4.33 -4.22
N ILE A 83 2.91 3.94 -5.41
CA ILE A 83 3.45 2.60 -5.64
C ILE A 83 4.64 2.33 -4.74
N ARG A 84 5.58 3.29 -4.65
CA ARG A 84 6.75 3.16 -3.78
C ARG A 84 6.34 3.02 -2.31
N GLU A 85 5.42 3.85 -1.82
CA GLU A 85 4.96 3.74 -0.43
C GLU A 85 4.26 2.39 -0.15
N THR A 86 3.58 1.83 -1.17
CA THR A 86 2.98 0.49 -1.06
C THR A 86 4.05 -0.61 -0.95
N PHE A 87 5.16 -0.50 -1.69
CA PHE A 87 6.30 -1.40 -1.54
C PHE A 87 6.97 -1.26 -0.16
N GLU A 88 7.12 -0.04 0.34
CA GLU A 88 7.65 0.19 1.68
C GLU A 88 6.73 -0.41 2.76
N LEU A 89 5.40 -0.35 2.60
CA LEU A 89 4.47 -1.06 3.46
C LEU A 89 4.68 -2.58 3.44
N GLU A 90 4.91 -3.18 2.27
CA GLU A 90 5.19 -4.61 2.16
C GLU A 90 6.44 -5.01 2.94
N PHE A 91 7.50 -4.20 2.86
CA PHE A 91 8.71 -4.41 3.64
C PHE A 91 8.47 -4.28 5.15
N ASP A 92 7.84 -3.19 5.59
CA ASP A 92 7.49 -2.96 7.00
C ASP A 92 6.64 -4.13 7.56
N PHE A 93 5.69 -4.62 6.75
CA PHE A 93 4.83 -5.73 7.13
C PHE A 93 5.61 -7.04 7.22
N LEU A 94 6.54 -7.31 6.28
CA LEU A 94 7.40 -8.48 6.33
C LEU A 94 8.22 -8.49 7.62
N GLU A 95 8.88 -7.38 7.96
CA GLU A 95 9.64 -7.25 9.20
C GLU A 95 8.79 -7.50 10.43
N TYR A 96 7.57 -6.93 10.48
CA TYR A 96 6.63 -7.18 11.57
C TYR A 96 6.31 -8.67 11.69
N THR A 97 5.98 -9.35 10.59
CA THR A 97 5.65 -10.79 10.63
C THR A 97 6.85 -11.68 10.98
N MET A 98 8.08 -11.28 10.64
CA MET A 98 9.29 -12.01 11.02
C MET A 98 9.48 -12.07 12.54
N ARG A 99 9.02 -11.05 13.29
CA ARG A 99 9.08 -11.04 14.76
C ARG A 99 8.16 -12.08 15.42
N PHE A 100 7.22 -12.66 14.67
CA PHE A 100 6.38 -13.77 15.11
C PHE A 100 6.93 -15.14 14.69
N ARG A 101 8.01 -15.18 13.89
CA ARG A 101 8.65 -16.41 13.40
C ARG A 101 9.85 -16.85 14.25
N GLN A 102 10.05 -16.27 15.44
CA GLN A 102 11.10 -16.78 16.34
C GLN A 102 10.73 -18.14 16.93
N PRO A 103 11.71 -19.04 17.12
CA PRO A 103 11.46 -20.46 17.33
C PRO A 103 10.97 -20.74 18.75
N VAL A 104 10.23 -21.85 18.88
CA VAL A 104 10.12 -22.61 20.13
C VAL A 104 11.50 -23.15 20.50
#